data_AF-A0A7Y2ISU9-F1
#
_entry.id   AF-A0A7Y2ISU9-F1
#
_cell.length_a   1.000
_cell.length_b   1.000
_cell.length_c   1.000
_cell.angle_alpha   90.00
_cell.angle_beta   90.00
_cell.angle_gamma   90.00
#
_symmetry.space_group_name_H-M   'P 1'
#
loop_
_entity.id
_entity.type
_entity.pdbx_description
1 polymer ?
#
loop_
_entity_poly.entity_id
_entity_poly.type
_entity_poly.pdbx_seq_one_letter_code
_entity_poly.pdbx_strand_id
1 'polypeptide(L)'
;RVVDTLRPHRVAAARKRTAEALADGLVETASGHVTVTDLGERLYRAASALDANAPLAESLRDLATAYETATGKTAALEQLYAKLPAGTTRPAVAAALADVADDPDEAYREYEAVRVTLEKEGDALEADGLDIPAVAALLLMNHDESDVDEFIDVYKANRSRGHEPGEAVEYALAGLTDDTEISRVRRQADKLGLPVSITVALLRRRDDGPEVYRGLLDELAGHGPSGETLRTIAGILAVSLEPAQAVRRWVEARQALTDLGLEGSYADVAAAFGASDGRGPKRFALSYAAQRQALARSSIDDADRFAPELAHEGTSRQTDTWTGRPIPRGLYDFDPFTLFFYHWVITGGRSGSYGWEPIYRDQSWSQNRGSWWGGGGGFGGTGRGGGS
;
A
#
# COMPACT_ATOMS: atom_id res chain seq x y z
N ARG A 1 -13.12 -45.40 12.36
CA ARG A 1 -14.18 -45.71 11.36
C ARG A 1 -14.89 -44.48 10.78
N VAL A 2 -15.07 -43.36 11.50
CA VAL A 2 -15.70 -42.12 10.98
C VAL A 2 -14.76 -41.25 10.13
N VAL A 3 -13.43 -41.35 10.34
CA VAL A 3 -12.44 -40.55 9.59
C VAL A 3 -12.23 -41.08 8.16
N ASP A 4 -12.37 -42.39 7.92
CA ASP A 4 -12.20 -42.99 6.59
C ASP A 4 -13.38 -42.72 5.66
N THR A 5 -14.59 -42.53 6.20
CA THR A 5 -15.79 -42.20 5.42
C THR A 5 -15.85 -40.73 4.99
N LEU A 6 -15.02 -39.84 5.57
CA LEU A 6 -14.93 -38.43 5.17
C LEU A 6 -13.90 -38.16 4.06
N ARG A 7 -12.98 -39.10 3.79
CA ARG A 7 -11.99 -38.98 2.71
C ARG A 7 -12.64 -38.85 1.31
N PRO A 8 -13.63 -39.68 0.93
CA PRO A 8 -14.26 -39.56 -0.39
C PRO A 8 -14.97 -38.21 -0.59
N HIS A 9 -15.63 -37.69 0.44
CA HIS A 9 -16.31 -36.39 0.39
C HIS A 9 -15.34 -35.21 0.30
N ARG A 10 -14.21 -35.26 1.04
CA ARG A 10 -13.15 -34.23 0.93
C ARG A 10 -12.47 -34.26 -0.43
N VAL A 11 -12.25 -35.45 -1.00
CA VAL A 11 -11.69 -35.61 -2.36
C VAL A 11 -12.68 -35.12 -3.42
N ALA A 12 -13.98 -35.40 -3.28
CA ALA A 12 -14.99 -34.89 -4.20
C ALA A 12 -15.12 -33.36 -4.12
N ALA A 13 -15.09 -32.78 -2.93
CA ALA A 13 -15.10 -31.32 -2.73
C ALA A 13 -13.81 -30.65 -3.24
N ALA A 14 -12.66 -31.29 -3.10
CA ALA A 14 -11.41 -30.83 -3.71
C ALA A 14 -11.47 -30.89 -5.24
N ARG A 15 -11.93 -32.01 -5.82
CA ARG A 15 -12.11 -32.16 -7.28
C ARG A 15 -13.10 -31.15 -7.84
N LYS A 16 -14.19 -30.87 -7.13
CA LYS A 16 -15.17 -29.86 -7.53
C LYS A 16 -14.52 -28.47 -7.55
N ARG A 17 -13.81 -28.07 -6.49
CA ARG A 17 -13.07 -26.80 -6.44
C ARG A 17 -11.99 -26.71 -7.52
N THR A 18 -11.27 -27.80 -7.80
CA THR A 18 -10.29 -27.85 -8.89
C THR A 18 -10.96 -27.73 -10.25
N ALA A 19 -12.10 -28.36 -10.47
CA ALA A 19 -12.84 -28.27 -11.72
C ALA A 19 -13.46 -26.88 -11.92
N GLU A 20 -13.96 -26.25 -10.86
CA GLU A 20 -14.42 -24.86 -10.85
C GLU A 20 -13.26 -23.91 -11.18
N ALA A 21 -12.12 -24.04 -10.48
CA ALA A 21 -10.94 -23.22 -10.76
C ALA A 21 -10.36 -23.43 -12.18
N LEU A 22 -10.43 -24.65 -12.72
CA LEU A 22 -10.03 -24.94 -14.09
C LEU A 22 -11.01 -24.34 -15.09
N ALA A 23 -12.32 -24.43 -14.84
CA ALA A 23 -13.35 -23.86 -15.69
C ALA A 23 -13.29 -22.32 -15.71
N ASP A 24 -13.06 -21.71 -14.55
CA ASP A 24 -12.85 -20.27 -14.41
C ASP A 24 -11.61 -19.79 -15.19
N GLY A 25 -10.61 -20.64 -15.37
CA GLY A 25 -9.38 -20.32 -16.13
C GLY A 25 -9.43 -20.61 -17.64
N LEU A 26 -10.59 -21.00 -18.19
CA LEU A 26 -10.75 -21.26 -19.62
C LEU A 26 -11.17 -19.98 -20.36
N VAL A 27 -10.49 -19.69 -21.47
CA VAL A 27 -10.89 -18.61 -22.39
C VAL A 27 -11.61 -19.18 -23.60
N GLU A 28 -12.77 -18.61 -23.93
CA GLU A 28 -13.49 -18.94 -25.15
C GLU A 28 -12.76 -18.37 -26.37
N THR A 29 -12.45 -19.24 -27.33
CA THR A 29 -11.83 -18.89 -28.60
C THR A 29 -12.66 -19.44 -29.75
N ALA A 30 -12.37 -19.01 -30.98
CA ALA A 30 -12.98 -19.56 -32.19
C ALA A 30 -12.79 -21.08 -32.36
N SER A 31 -11.87 -21.70 -31.60
CA SER A 31 -11.60 -23.15 -31.62
C SER A 31 -12.16 -23.89 -30.38
N GLY A 32 -12.89 -23.20 -29.50
CA GLY A 32 -13.42 -23.73 -28.24
C GLY A 32 -12.75 -23.11 -27.01
N HIS A 33 -12.98 -23.73 -25.86
CA HIS A 33 -12.40 -23.29 -24.58
C HIS A 33 -10.94 -23.78 -24.49
N VAL A 34 -10.00 -22.86 -24.32
CA VAL A 34 -8.57 -23.18 -24.16
C VAL A 34 -8.10 -22.82 -22.77
N THR A 35 -7.24 -23.68 -22.21
CA THR A 35 -6.50 -23.35 -20.98
C THR A 35 -5.42 -22.33 -21.32
N VAL A 36 -5.49 -21.17 -20.70
CA VAL A 36 -4.46 -20.14 -20.87
C VAL A 36 -3.20 -20.60 -20.13
N THR A 37 -2.03 -20.47 -20.75
CA THR A 37 -0.77 -20.66 -20.03
C THR A 37 -0.64 -19.58 -18.95
N ASP A 38 0.14 -19.82 -17.89
CA ASP A 38 0.37 -18.79 -16.86
C ASP A 38 0.90 -17.49 -17.50
N LEU A 39 1.76 -17.59 -18.52
CA LEU A 39 2.20 -16.43 -19.31
C LEU A 39 1.05 -15.72 -20.05
N GLY A 40 0.14 -16.46 -20.68
CA GLY A 40 -1.01 -15.87 -21.36
C GLY A 40 -1.98 -15.19 -20.39
N GLU A 41 -2.15 -15.74 -19.19
CA GLU A 41 -2.97 -15.15 -18.12
C GLU A 41 -2.34 -13.83 -17.65
N ARG A 42 -1.02 -13.82 -17.40
CA ARG A 42 -0.29 -12.60 -17.04
C ARG A 42 -0.40 -11.52 -18.11
N LEU A 43 -0.23 -11.91 -19.37
CA LEU A 43 -0.29 -10.98 -20.50
C LEU A 43 -1.69 -10.39 -20.67
N TYR A 44 -2.74 -11.21 -20.51
CA TYR A 44 -4.12 -10.73 -20.58
C TYR A 44 -4.44 -9.75 -19.43
N ARG A 45 -4.09 -10.12 -18.19
CA ARG A 45 -4.37 -9.32 -16.99
C ARG A 45 -3.63 -7.97 -16.96
N ALA A 46 -2.44 -7.92 -17.54
CA ALA A 46 -1.63 -6.70 -17.60
C ALA A 46 -1.71 -5.97 -18.96
N ALA A 47 -2.50 -6.47 -19.91
CA ALA A 47 -2.46 -6.03 -21.31
C ALA A 47 -2.58 -4.51 -21.48
N SER A 48 -3.46 -3.88 -20.71
CA SER A 48 -3.70 -2.44 -20.76
C SER A 48 -2.57 -1.60 -20.14
N ALA A 49 -1.77 -2.18 -19.24
CA ALA A 49 -0.61 -1.52 -18.64
C ALA A 49 0.66 -1.65 -19.51
N LEU A 50 0.68 -2.57 -20.49
CA LEU A 50 1.81 -2.74 -21.40
C LEU A 50 1.95 -1.55 -22.35
N ASP A 51 3.20 -1.19 -22.68
CA ASP A 51 3.45 -0.20 -23.72
C ASP A 51 3.15 -0.79 -25.11
N ALA A 52 2.06 -0.34 -25.72
CA ALA A 52 1.62 -0.76 -27.05
C ALA A 52 2.62 -0.40 -28.17
N ASN A 53 3.54 0.53 -27.93
CA ASN A 53 4.55 0.93 -28.91
C ASN A 53 5.88 0.18 -28.74
N ALA A 54 6.06 -0.52 -27.62
CA ALA A 54 7.25 -1.31 -27.36
C ALA A 54 7.22 -2.64 -28.14
N PRO A 55 8.37 -3.19 -28.56
CA PRO A 55 8.44 -4.54 -29.08
C PRO A 55 7.87 -5.54 -28.07
N LEU A 56 7.08 -6.52 -28.53
CA LEU A 56 6.48 -7.54 -27.65
C LEU A 56 7.52 -8.24 -26.76
N ALA A 57 8.74 -8.47 -27.26
CA ALA A 57 9.82 -9.08 -26.49
C ALA A 57 10.27 -8.23 -25.29
N GLU A 58 10.17 -6.91 -25.39
CA GLU A 58 10.42 -5.97 -24.29
C GLU A 58 9.27 -5.98 -23.29
N SER A 59 8.03 -5.90 -23.77
CA SER A 59 6.83 -6.01 -22.92
C SER A 59 6.80 -7.32 -22.13
N LEU A 60 7.20 -8.44 -22.75
CA LEU A 60 7.30 -9.74 -22.08
C LEU A 60 8.42 -9.78 -21.04
N ARG A 61 9.52 -9.05 -21.25
CA ARG A 61 10.61 -8.95 -20.27
C ARG A 61 10.18 -8.12 -19.07
N ASP A 62 9.57 -6.96 -19.30
CA ASP A 62 9.04 -6.10 -18.24
C ASP A 62 7.97 -6.83 -17.43
N LEU A 63 7.08 -7.57 -18.11
CA LEU A 63 6.09 -8.45 -17.47
C LEU A 63 6.78 -9.55 -16.62
N ALA A 64 7.79 -10.24 -17.15
CA ALA A 64 8.50 -11.27 -16.41
C ALA A 64 9.15 -10.73 -15.14
N THR A 65 9.84 -9.58 -15.23
CA THR A 65 10.46 -8.91 -14.09
C THR A 65 9.42 -8.48 -13.04
N ALA A 66 8.33 -7.84 -13.46
CA ALA A 66 7.27 -7.42 -12.54
C ALA A 66 6.69 -8.61 -11.75
N TYR A 67 6.47 -9.74 -12.42
CA TYR A 67 5.95 -10.95 -11.77
C TYR A 67 6.96 -11.68 -10.89
N GLU A 68 8.24 -11.67 -11.25
CA GLU A 68 9.31 -12.21 -10.41
C GLU A 68 9.41 -11.41 -9.10
N THR A 69 9.47 -10.09 -9.19
CA THR A 69 9.46 -9.19 -8.02
C THR A 69 8.21 -9.41 -7.16
N ALA A 70 7.02 -9.42 -7.78
CA ALA A 70 5.77 -9.60 -7.05
C ALA A 70 5.69 -10.96 -6.32
N THR A 71 6.19 -12.02 -6.96
CA THR A 71 6.27 -13.35 -6.35
C THR A 71 7.24 -13.36 -5.18
N GLY A 72 8.41 -12.73 -5.34
CA GLY A 72 9.41 -12.58 -4.29
C GLY A 72 8.87 -11.83 -3.07
N LYS A 73 8.28 -10.64 -3.28
CA LYS A 73 7.68 -9.83 -2.21
C LYS A 73 6.51 -10.55 -1.52
N THR A 74 5.68 -11.27 -2.27
CA THR A 74 4.57 -12.05 -1.68
C THR A 74 5.10 -13.21 -0.84
N ALA A 75 6.14 -13.92 -1.30
CA ALA A 75 6.77 -14.99 -0.54
C ALA A 75 7.46 -14.46 0.74
N ALA A 76 8.11 -13.30 0.66
CA ALA A 76 8.68 -12.60 1.81
C ALA A 76 7.59 -12.24 2.83
N LEU A 77 6.48 -11.64 2.36
CA LEU A 77 5.32 -11.31 3.18
C LEU A 77 4.74 -12.54 3.88
N GLU A 78 4.60 -13.70 3.23
CA GLU A 78 4.10 -14.91 3.88
C GLU A 78 5.05 -15.45 4.95
N GLN A 79 6.35 -15.42 4.68
CA GLN A 79 7.37 -15.83 5.65
C GLN A 79 7.40 -14.91 6.87
N LEU A 80 7.37 -13.59 6.65
CA LEU A 80 7.33 -12.58 7.70
C LEU A 80 6.04 -12.70 8.51
N TYR A 81 4.90 -12.81 7.83
CA TYR A 81 3.62 -13.03 8.49
C TYR A 81 3.72 -14.23 9.43
N ALA A 82 4.22 -15.39 8.98
CA ALA A 82 4.33 -16.58 9.83
C ALA A 82 5.17 -16.38 11.10
N LYS A 83 6.21 -15.54 11.06
CA LYS A 83 7.09 -15.23 12.21
C LYS A 83 6.51 -14.18 13.16
N LEU A 84 5.76 -13.22 12.63
CA LEU A 84 5.24 -12.10 13.41
C LEU A 84 4.23 -12.54 14.48
N PRO A 85 4.17 -11.83 15.63
CA PRO A 85 3.14 -12.06 16.64
C PRO A 85 1.72 -12.00 16.06
N ALA A 86 0.81 -12.77 16.64
CA ALA A 86 -0.60 -12.69 16.27
C ALA A 86 -1.18 -11.33 16.70
N GLY A 87 -1.79 -10.61 15.76
CA GLY A 87 -2.38 -9.30 15.99
C GLY A 87 -3.16 -8.82 14.77
N THR A 88 -3.98 -7.79 14.94
CA THR A 88 -4.79 -7.21 13.87
C THR A 88 -3.95 -6.51 12.80
N THR A 89 -2.79 -5.98 13.18
CA THR A 89 -1.83 -5.29 12.30
C THR A 89 -0.83 -6.23 11.65
N ARG A 90 -0.82 -7.52 12.00
CA ARG A 90 0.13 -8.52 11.50
C ARG A 90 0.24 -8.56 9.96
N PRO A 91 -0.86 -8.52 9.17
CA PRO A 91 -0.74 -8.46 7.70
C PRO A 91 -0.03 -7.20 7.21
N ALA A 92 -0.33 -6.05 7.82
CA ALA A 92 0.24 -4.77 7.43
C ALA A 92 1.72 -4.67 7.80
N VAL A 93 2.10 -5.14 8.99
CA VAL A 93 3.50 -5.24 9.41
C VAL A 93 4.27 -6.20 8.49
N ALA A 94 3.68 -7.35 8.11
CA ALA A 94 4.32 -8.26 7.17
C ALA A 94 4.57 -7.61 5.80
N ALA A 95 3.59 -6.83 5.29
CA ALA A 95 3.72 -6.12 4.03
C ALA A 95 4.77 -5.01 4.08
N ALA A 96 4.82 -4.25 5.17
CA ALA A 96 5.86 -3.25 5.44
C ALA A 96 7.26 -3.86 5.38
N LEU A 97 7.47 -4.95 6.14
CA LEU A 97 8.78 -5.59 6.26
C LEU A 97 9.24 -6.29 4.97
N ALA A 98 8.30 -6.70 4.10
CA ALA A 98 8.62 -7.36 2.83
C ALA A 98 9.34 -6.44 1.83
N ASP A 99 9.38 -5.13 2.07
CA ASP A 99 10.09 -4.16 1.23
C ASP A 99 11.36 -3.57 1.88
N VAL A 100 11.65 -3.92 3.14
CA VAL A 100 12.78 -3.37 3.92
C VAL A 100 14.11 -4.03 3.56
N ALA A 101 14.14 -5.35 3.34
CA ALA A 101 15.36 -6.08 3.01
C ALA A 101 15.11 -7.19 1.98
N ASP A 102 16.18 -7.61 1.29
CA ASP A 102 16.13 -8.74 0.35
C ASP A 102 15.93 -10.08 1.08
N ASP A 103 16.43 -10.20 2.32
CA ASP A 103 16.28 -11.38 3.18
C ASP A 103 15.17 -11.16 4.23
N PRO A 104 14.06 -11.92 4.18
CA PRO A 104 13.00 -11.85 5.19
C PRO A 104 13.46 -12.21 6.61
N ASP A 105 14.53 -12.99 6.77
CA ASP A 105 15.13 -13.24 8.10
C ASP A 105 15.85 -12.01 8.64
N GLU A 106 16.51 -11.24 7.77
CA GLU A 106 17.18 -9.99 8.12
C GLU A 106 16.17 -8.92 8.53
N ALA A 107 15.17 -8.65 7.69
CA ALA A 107 14.10 -7.70 8.00
C ALA A 107 13.39 -8.03 9.33
N TYR A 108 13.14 -9.32 9.59
CA TYR A 108 12.54 -9.75 10.87
C TYR A 108 13.46 -9.50 12.06
N ARG A 109 14.77 -9.75 11.95
CA ARG A 109 15.73 -9.53 13.06
C ARG A 109 15.83 -8.06 13.43
N GLU A 110 15.89 -7.17 12.44
CA GLU A 110 15.95 -5.73 12.66
C GLU A 110 14.66 -5.20 13.30
N TYR A 111 13.52 -5.60 12.74
CA TYR A 111 12.20 -5.32 13.32
C TYR A 111 12.09 -5.81 14.77
N GLU A 112 12.52 -7.03 15.04
CA GLU A 112 12.43 -7.63 16.37
C GLU A 112 13.31 -6.90 17.38
N ALA A 113 14.48 -6.42 16.96
CA ALA A 113 15.34 -5.59 17.82
C ALA A 113 14.64 -4.29 18.21
N VAL A 114 14.03 -3.58 17.26
CA VAL A 114 13.24 -2.36 17.52
C VAL A 114 12.06 -2.66 18.44
N ARG A 115 11.28 -3.71 18.15
CA ARG A 115 10.11 -4.12 18.94
C ARG A 115 10.48 -4.42 20.39
N VAL A 116 11.53 -5.19 20.63
CA VAL A 116 11.99 -5.54 21.98
C VAL A 116 12.45 -4.30 22.76
N THR A 117 13.12 -3.35 22.11
CA THR A 117 13.48 -2.07 22.75
C THR A 117 12.23 -1.28 23.14
N LEU A 118 11.26 -1.15 22.23
CA LEU A 118 9.97 -0.50 22.52
C LEU A 118 9.21 -1.19 23.66
N GLU A 119 9.20 -2.52 23.73
CA GLU A 119 8.55 -3.25 24.83
C GLU A 119 9.26 -3.06 26.18
N LYS A 120 10.58 -2.90 26.17
CA LYS A 120 11.37 -2.75 27.40
C LYS A 120 11.31 -1.33 27.94
N GLU A 121 11.24 -0.33 27.08
CA GLU A 121 11.47 1.08 27.43
C GLU A 121 10.23 1.96 27.21
N GLY A 122 9.26 1.43 26.46
CA GLY A 122 8.01 2.08 26.06
C GLY A 122 6.79 1.68 26.87
N ASP A 123 6.91 1.37 28.17
CA ASP A 123 5.77 1.04 29.06
C ASP A 123 4.59 2.01 28.91
N ALA A 124 4.88 3.30 28.65
CA ALA A 124 3.87 4.32 28.42
C ALA A 124 3.05 4.10 27.13
N LEU A 125 3.68 3.61 26.06
CA LEU A 125 3.02 3.28 24.79
C LEU A 125 2.01 2.13 25.00
N GLU A 126 2.42 1.07 25.72
CA GLU A 126 1.55 -0.06 26.04
C GLU A 126 0.41 0.35 26.98
N ALA A 127 0.71 1.13 28.03
CA ALA A 127 -0.30 1.65 28.96
C ALA A 127 -1.35 2.53 28.27
N ASP A 128 -0.93 3.28 27.25
CA ASP A 128 -1.83 4.08 26.40
C ASP A 128 -2.52 3.25 25.31
N GLY A 129 -2.29 1.92 25.26
CA GLY A 129 -2.94 0.96 24.36
C GLY A 129 -2.51 1.09 22.89
N LEU A 130 -1.25 1.49 22.64
CA LEU A 130 -0.67 1.55 21.30
C LEU A 130 -0.15 0.17 20.88
N ASP A 131 -0.24 -0.12 19.58
CA ASP A 131 0.23 -1.39 19.01
C ASP A 131 1.74 -1.32 18.77
N ILE A 132 2.52 -1.89 19.69
CA ILE A 132 3.99 -1.88 19.64
C ILE A 132 4.53 -2.49 18.33
N PRO A 133 4.06 -3.68 17.88
CA PRO A 133 4.37 -4.20 16.55
C PRO A 133 4.23 -3.19 15.41
N ALA A 134 3.12 -2.44 15.40
CA ALA A 134 2.86 -1.43 14.39
C ALA A 134 3.87 -0.27 14.45
N VAL A 135 4.15 0.26 15.65
CA VAL A 135 5.13 1.34 15.85
C VAL A 135 6.54 0.88 15.47
N ALA A 136 6.94 -0.35 15.82
CA ALA A 136 8.24 -0.90 15.49
C ALA A 136 8.47 -0.98 13.97
N ALA A 137 7.46 -1.46 13.24
CA ALA A 137 7.52 -1.52 11.77
C ALA A 137 7.72 -0.13 11.17
N LEU A 138 7.05 0.88 11.72
CA LEU A 138 7.11 2.24 11.20
C LEU A 138 8.46 2.92 11.43
N LEU A 139 9.06 2.76 12.61
CA LEU A 139 10.40 3.27 12.88
C LEU A 139 11.42 2.61 11.93
N LEU A 140 11.32 1.30 11.72
CA LEU A 140 12.21 0.61 10.79
C LEU A 140 12.02 1.08 9.33
N MET A 141 10.77 1.24 8.90
CA MET A 141 10.49 1.76 7.55
C MET A 141 11.01 3.17 7.33
N ASN A 142 10.94 4.04 8.34
CA ASN A 142 11.46 5.40 8.27
C ASN A 142 12.99 5.49 8.44
N HIS A 143 13.69 4.36 8.58
CA HIS A 143 15.13 4.32 8.82
C HIS A 143 15.56 4.95 10.16
N ASP A 144 14.69 4.81 11.17
CA ASP A 144 14.84 5.33 12.54
C ASP A 144 15.12 4.23 13.57
N GLU A 145 15.59 3.05 13.14
CA GLU A 145 15.87 1.94 14.07
C GLU A 145 16.95 2.26 15.12
N SER A 146 17.78 3.28 14.88
CA SER A 146 18.76 3.80 15.83
C SER A 146 18.21 4.81 16.83
N ASP A 147 17.02 5.37 16.59
CA ASP A 147 16.50 6.55 17.28
C ASP A 147 15.27 6.21 18.15
N VAL A 148 15.11 4.93 18.50
CA VAL A 148 13.99 4.41 19.31
C VAL A 148 13.93 5.09 20.68
N ASP A 149 15.06 5.28 21.33
CA ASP A 149 15.14 5.92 22.66
C ASP A 149 14.68 7.37 22.57
N GLU A 150 15.11 8.09 21.53
CA GLU A 150 14.68 9.46 21.27
C GLU A 150 13.17 9.52 21.00
N PHE A 151 12.64 8.61 20.17
CA PHE A 151 11.20 8.52 19.91
C PHE A 151 10.41 8.33 21.23
N ILE A 152 10.85 7.43 22.10
CA ILE A 152 10.21 7.17 23.40
C ILE A 152 10.27 8.42 24.30
N ASP A 153 11.40 9.11 24.34
CA ASP A 153 11.56 10.33 25.14
C ASP A 153 10.67 11.47 24.65
N VAL A 154 10.60 11.69 23.32
CA VAL A 154 9.71 12.68 22.74
C VAL A 154 8.24 12.31 22.98
N TYR A 155 7.87 11.03 22.86
CA TYR A 155 6.53 10.55 23.17
C TYR A 155 6.16 10.83 24.63
N LYS A 156 6.99 10.42 25.59
CA LYS A 156 6.76 10.63 27.03
C LYS A 156 6.67 12.12 27.38
N ALA A 157 7.54 12.95 26.79
CA ALA A 157 7.51 14.38 26.98
C ALA A 157 6.16 14.97 26.52
N ASN A 158 5.69 14.61 25.33
CA ASN A 158 4.40 15.08 24.83
C ASN A 158 3.20 14.54 25.63
N ARG A 159 3.24 13.29 26.10
CA ARG A 159 2.23 12.76 27.02
C ARG A 159 2.19 13.51 28.35
N SER A 160 3.35 13.87 28.91
CA SER A 160 3.42 14.65 30.15
C SER A 160 2.81 16.05 30.04
N ARG A 161 2.73 16.60 28.82
CA ARG A 161 2.08 17.88 28.51
C ARG A 161 0.57 17.77 28.30
N GLY A 162 0.02 16.55 28.36
CA GLY A 162 -1.41 16.28 28.23
C GLY A 162 -1.89 16.03 26.80
N HIS A 163 -1.00 15.82 25.82
CA HIS A 163 -1.39 15.42 24.47
C HIS A 163 -1.94 14.00 24.44
N GLU A 164 -2.97 13.76 23.63
CA GLU A 164 -3.55 12.42 23.46
C GLU A 164 -2.51 11.44 22.87
N PRO A 165 -2.62 10.12 23.13
CA PRO A 165 -1.63 9.14 22.68
C PRO A 165 -1.34 9.19 21.17
N GLY A 166 -2.38 9.34 20.34
CA GLY A 166 -2.20 9.45 18.89
C GLY A 166 -1.44 10.71 18.47
N GLU A 167 -1.76 11.87 19.07
CA GLU A 167 -1.04 13.12 18.83
C GLU A 167 0.43 13.02 19.29
N ALA A 168 0.68 12.40 20.44
CA ALA A 168 2.03 12.22 20.96
C ALA A 168 2.89 11.32 20.07
N VAL A 169 2.32 10.28 19.45
CA VAL A 169 3.02 9.48 18.43
C VAL A 169 3.32 10.30 17.18
N GLU A 170 2.36 11.07 16.68
CA GLU A 170 2.58 11.96 15.52
C GLU A 170 3.71 12.97 15.78
N TYR A 171 3.76 13.54 16.99
CA TYR A 171 4.80 14.48 17.37
C TYR A 171 6.15 13.79 17.55
N ALA A 172 6.19 12.59 18.13
CA ALA A 172 7.42 11.83 18.30
C ALA A 172 8.03 11.43 16.96
N LEU A 173 7.23 10.93 16.02
CA LEU A 173 7.70 10.61 14.65
C LEU A 173 8.08 11.83 13.83
N ALA A 174 7.56 13.01 14.20
CA ALA A 174 7.96 14.26 13.59
C ALA A 174 9.14 14.93 14.34
N GLY A 175 9.66 14.34 15.42
CA GLY A 175 10.70 14.94 16.26
C GLY A 175 10.28 16.26 16.93
N LEU A 176 8.98 16.48 17.15
CA LEU A 176 8.45 17.71 17.73
C LEU A 176 8.50 17.66 19.26
N THR A 177 9.42 18.45 19.84
CA THR A 177 9.69 18.49 21.29
C THR A 177 9.31 19.81 21.97
N ASP A 178 9.17 20.88 21.19
CA ASP A 178 8.95 22.25 21.66
C ASP A 178 7.49 22.73 21.43
N ASP A 179 6.85 23.27 22.47
CA ASP A 179 5.44 23.69 22.44
C ASP A 179 5.16 24.84 21.46
N THR A 180 6.14 25.71 21.25
CA THR A 180 6.04 26.83 20.30
C THR A 180 6.03 26.29 18.88
N GLU A 181 6.91 25.34 18.59
CA GLU A 181 6.95 24.65 17.30
C GLU A 181 5.70 23.80 17.07
N ILE A 182 5.31 22.97 18.04
CA ILE A 182 4.08 22.16 17.98
C ILE A 182 2.88 23.07 17.69
N SER A 183 2.73 24.18 18.43
CA SER A 183 1.64 25.13 18.22
C SER A 183 1.69 25.78 16.84
N ARG A 184 2.89 26.10 16.32
CA ARG A 184 3.08 26.66 14.98
C ARG A 184 2.64 25.67 13.91
N VAL A 185 3.12 24.43 14.00
CA VAL A 185 2.83 23.36 13.05
C VAL A 185 1.35 23.00 13.11
N ARG A 186 0.75 22.86 14.30
CA ARG A 186 -0.68 22.56 14.46
C ARG A 186 -1.57 23.61 13.81
N ARG A 187 -1.29 24.89 14.01
CA ARG A 187 -2.02 25.97 13.32
C ARG A 187 -1.91 25.87 11.80
N GLN A 188 -0.76 25.46 11.29
CA GLN A 188 -0.57 25.26 9.86
C GLN A 188 -1.32 24.01 9.37
N ALA A 189 -1.26 22.90 10.12
CA ALA A 189 -1.96 21.66 9.85
C ALA A 189 -3.48 21.88 9.78
N ASP A 190 -4.04 22.60 10.75
CA ASP A 190 -5.45 23.00 10.78
C ASP A 190 -5.84 23.86 9.56
N LYS A 191 -4.97 24.81 9.17
CA LYS A 191 -5.19 25.66 8.00
C LYS A 191 -5.15 24.88 6.68
N LEU A 192 -4.30 23.87 6.58
CA LEU A 192 -4.16 23.02 5.40
C LEU A 192 -5.14 21.84 5.39
N GLY A 193 -5.73 21.53 6.54
CA GLY A 193 -6.57 20.34 6.75
C GLY A 193 -5.79 19.04 6.62
N LEU A 194 -4.51 19.03 7.02
CA LEU A 194 -3.58 17.89 6.95
C LEU A 194 -3.22 17.37 8.36
N PRO A 195 -2.80 16.10 8.50
CA PRO A 195 -2.15 15.62 9.72
C PRO A 195 -0.87 16.40 10.05
N VAL A 196 -0.46 16.38 11.32
CA VAL A 196 0.71 17.14 11.77
C VAL A 196 1.99 16.58 11.17
N SER A 197 2.14 15.25 11.13
CA SER A 197 3.31 14.60 10.51
C SER A 197 3.50 14.98 9.04
N ILE A 198 2.44 14.95 8.23
CA ILE A 198 2.47 15.39 6.82
C ILE A 198 2.83 16.87 6.71
N THR A 199 2.27 17.70 7.60
CA THR A 199 2.56 19.14 7.60
C THR A 199 4.03 19.41 7.94
N VAL A 200 4.61 18.70 8.91
CA VAL A 200 6.04 18.79 9.22
C VAL A 200 6.89 18.37 8.03
N ALA A 201 6.59 17.21 7.44
CA ALA A 201 7.31 16.71 6.26
C ALA A 201 7.29 17.75 5.12
N LEU A 202 6.13 18.35 4.87
CA LEU A 202 5.95 19.38 3.86
C LEU A 202 6.78 20.64 4.15
N LEU A 203 6.74 21.13 5.40
CA LEU A 203 7.46 22.33 5.81
C LEU A 203 8.99 22.15 5.83
N ARG A 204 9.47 20.94 6.14
CA ARG A 204 10.92 20.64 6.16
C ARG A 204 11.48 20.43 4.77
N ARG A 205 10.69 19.84 3.87
CA ARG A 205 11.16 19.52 2.51
C ARG A 205 11.23 20.74 1.61
N ARG A 206 10.39 21.75 1.83
CA ARG A 206 10.33 22.95 0.99
C ARG A 206 9.73 24.17 1.69
N ASP A 207 10.39 25.32 1.50
CA ASP A 207 9.94 26.62 2.02
C ASP A 207 8.57 27.04 1.46
N ASP A 208 8.27 26.66 0.21
CA ASP A 208 7.00 26.92 -0.49
C ASP A 208 6.01 25.73 -0.43
N GLY A 209 6.27 24.74 0.43
CA GLY A 209 5.45 23.53 0.58
C GLY A 209 3.96 23.78 0.73
N PRO A 210 3.51 24.66 1.64
CA PRO A 210 2.09 24.99 1.80
C PRO A 210 1.43 25.55 0.53
N GLU A 211 2.14 26.36 -0.24
CA GLU A 211 1.67 26.95 -1.49
C GLU A 211 1.55 25.88 -2.57
N VAL A 212 2.57 25.02 -2.69
CA VAL A 212 2.57 23.83 -3.56
C VAL A 212 1.38 22.93 -3.26
N TYR A 213 1.16 22.58 -1.99
CA TYR A 213 0.05 21.73 -1.58
C TYR A 213 -1.30 22.32 -1.98
N ARG A 214 -1.52 23.63 -1.78
CA ARG A 214 -2.77 24.29 -2.19
C ARG A 214 -2.95 24.26 -3.70
N GLY A 215 -1.89 24.51 -4.47
CA GLY A 215 -1.94 24.41 -5.93
C GLY A 215 -2.31 23.01 -6.41
N LEU A 216 -1.71 21.97 -5.82
CA LEU A 216 -2.04 20.58 -6.11
C LEU A 216 -3.49 20.23 -5.71
N LEU A 217 -3.96 20.74 -4.57
CA LEU A 217 -5.33 20.54 -4.10
C LEU A 217 -6.35 21.09 -5.12
N ASP A 218 -6.13 22.31 -5.60
CA ASP A 218 -7.00 22.97 -6.57
C ASP A 218 -6.98 22.24 -7.92
N GLU A 219 -5.80 21.81 -8.39
CA GLU A 219 -5.66 21.11 -9.66
C GLU A 219 -6.29 19.71 -9.62
N LEU A 220 -6.01 18.92 -8.56
CA LEU A 220 -6.57 17.58 -8.37
C LEU A 220 -8.09 17.59 -8.21
N ALA A 221 -8.66 18.63 -7.60
CA ALA A 221 -10.12 18.76 -7.49
C ALA A 221 -10.81 18.76 -8.86
N GLY A 222 -10.14 19.27 -9.90
CA GLY A 222 -10.62 19.23 -11.29
C GLY A 222 -10.66 17.83 -11.91
N HIS A 223 -10.03 16.84 -11.28
CA HIS A 223 -9.94 15.47 -11.78
C HIS A 223 -10.86 14.47 -11.07
N GLY A 224 -11.70 14.94 -10.13
CA GLY A 224 -12.75 14.12 -9.49
C GLY A 224 -12.54 13.64 -8.04
N PRO A 225 -11.33 13.43 -7.48
CA PRO A 225 -11.22 13.13 -6.05
C PRO A 225 -11.72 14.32 -5.24
N SER A 226 -12.31 14.06 -4.07
CA SER A 226 -12.90 15.10 -3.22
C SER A 226 -12.72 14.80 -1.73
N GLY A 227 -13.05 15.79 -0.89
CA GLY A 227 -13.11 15.63 0.55
C GLY A 227 -11.78 15.28 1.19
N GLU A 228 -11.76 14.20 1.96
CA GLU A 228 -10.53 13.68 2.55
C GLU A 228 -9.59 13.17 1.45
N THR A 229 -10.04 12.28 0.55
CA THR A 229 -9.16 11.58 -0.44
C THR A 229 -8.30 12.56 -1.24
N LEU A 230 -8.91 13.66 -1.67
CA LEU A 230 -8.23 14.77 -2.35
C LEU A 230 -7.07 15.37 -1.53
N ARG A 231 -7.32 15.67 -0.25
CA ARG A 231 -6.30 16.24 0.65
C ARG A 231 -5.14 15.27 0.87
N THR A 232 -5.42 13.98 0.92
CA THR A 232 -4.35 12.97 1.10
C THR A 232 -3.43 12.94 -0.11
N ILE A 233 -4.01 12.81 -1.31
CA ILE A 233 -3.27 12.73 -2.55
C ILE A 233 -2.47 14.01 -2.74
N ALA A 234 -3.08 15.18 -2.51
CA ALA A 234 -2.38 16.45 -2.59
C ALA A 234 -1.22 16.54 -1.60
N GLY A 235 -1.40 16.14 -0.33
CA GLY A 235 -0.35 16.17 0.70
C GLY A 235 0.82 15.28 0.33
N ILE A 236 0.54 14.05 -0.10
CA ILE A 236 1.55 13.07 -0.49
C ILE A 236 2.30 13.53 -1.74
N LEU A 237 1.60 13.99 -2.77
CA LEU A 237 2.21 14.47 -3.99
C LEU A 237 3.07 15.72 -3.74
N ALA A 238 2.64 16.59 -2.82
CA ALA A 238 3.38 17.79 -2.42
C ALA A 238 4.72 17.46 -1.75
N VAL A 239 4.78 16.36 -0.99
CA VAL A 239 6.01 15.90 -0.36
C VAL A 239 6.84 15.06 -1.35
N SER A 240 6.26 14.12 -2.09
CA SER A 240 7.01 13.14 -2.88
C SER A 240 7.60 13.67 -4.20
N LEU A 241 6.95 14.62 -4.88
CA LEU A 241 7.30 14.97 -6.27
C LEU A 241 7.54 16.46 -6.51
N GLU A 242 8.22 16.73 -7.63
CA GLU A 242 8.20 18.05 -8.25
C GLU A 242 6.76 18.39 -8.69
N PRO A 243 6.16 19.51 -8.23
CA PRO A 243 4.73 19.79 -8.41
C PRO A 243 4.31 19.81 -9.87
N ALA A 244 5.20 20.29 -10.75
CA ALA A 244 4.97 20.38 -12.18
C ALA A 244 4.76 19.03 -12.89
N GLN A 245 5.13 17.91 -12.27
CA GLN A 245 4.88 16.57 -12.81
C GLN A 245 3.88 15.75 -11.98
N ALA A 246 3.58 16.17 -10.76
CA ALA A 246 2.87 15.35 -9.79
C ALA A 246 1.43 15.02 -10.24
N VAL A 247 0.65 16.03 -10.64
CA VAL A 247 -0.73 15.82 -11.11
C VAL A 247 -0.77 15.04 -12.41
N ARG A 248 0.10 15.38 -13.38
CA ARG A 248 0.19 14.67 -14.66
C ARG A 248 0.46 13.18 -14.44
N ARG A 249 1.47 12.84 -13.63
CA ARG A 249 1.81 11.44 -13.33
C ARG A 249 0.72 10.74 -12.54
N TRP A 250 0.04 11.43 -11.64
CA TRP A 250 -1.11 10.89 -10.92
C TRP A 250 -2.29 10.57 -11.85
N VAL A 251 -2.63 11.47 -12.78
CA VAL A 251 -3.67 11.23 -13.79
C VAL A 251 -3.29 10.04 -14.69
N GLU A 252 -2.03 9.97 -15.14
CA GLU A 252 -1.52 8.83 -15.93
C GLU A 252 -1.61 7.52 -15.14
N ALA A 253 -1.25 7.53 -13.85
CA ALA A 253 -1.28 6.34 -12.98
C ALA A 253 -2.72 5.90 -12.73
N ARG A 254 -3.61 6.84 -12.44
CA ARG A 254 -5.03 6.59 -12.24
C ARG A 254 -5.65 5.97 -13.48
N GLN A 255 -5.38 6.54 -14.67
CA GLN A 255 -5.88 5.98 -15.92
C GLN A 255 -5.37 4.55 -16.13
N ALA A 256 -4.06 4.31 -15.94
CA ALA A 256 -3.49 2.97 -16.11
C ALA A 256 -4.08 1.94 -15.13
N LEU A 257 -4.39 2.34 -13.89
CA LEU A 257 -5.07 1.49 -12.91
C LEU A 257 -6.55 1.26 -13.26
N THR A 258 -7.25 2.28 -13.74
CA THR A 258 -8.63 2.15 -14.25
C THR A 258 -8.70 1.25 -15.47
N ASP A 259 -7.71 1.28 -16.36
CA ASP A 259 -7.63 0.35 -17.49
C ASP A 259 -7.38 -1.11 -17.05
N LEU A 260 -6.94 -1.32 -15.81
CA LEU A 260 -6.85 -2.63 -15.14
C LEU A 260 -8.12 -2.98 -14.34
N GLY A 261 -9.15 -2.12 -14.41
CA GLY A 261 -10.43 -2.29 -13.72
C GLY A 261 -10.45 -1.82 -12.26
N LEU A 262 -9.48 -1.01 -11.83
CA LEU A 262 -9.47 -0.42 -10.49
C LEU A 262 -10.23 0.92 -10.46
N GLU A 263 -11.16 1.04 -9.52
CA GLU A 263 -12.02 2.23 -9.39
C GLU A 263 -12.16 2.67 -7.93
N GLY A 264 -12.72 3.87 -7.74
CA GLY A 264 -13.03 4.42 -6.43
C GLY A 264 -11.83 5.06 -5.72
N SER A 265 -12.02 5.32 -4.43
CA SER A 265 -11.04 6.03 -3.60
C SER A 265 -9.74 5.25 -3.44
N TYR A 266 -9.83 3.91 -3.46
CA TYR A 266 -8.66 3.05 -3.45
C TYR A 266 -7.80 3.22 -4.71
N ALA A 267 -8.42 3.33 -5.90
CA ALA A 267 -7.70 3.61 -7.13
C ALA A 267 -7.01 4.98 -7.10
N ASP A 268 -7.68 5.99 -6.56
CA ASP A 268 -7.16 7.34 -6.45
C ASP A 268 -5.91 7.40 -5.56
N VAL A 269 -5.88 6.61 -4.47
CA VAL A 269 -4.71 6.51 -3.57
C VAL A 269 -3.62 5.61 -4.15
N ALA A 270 -3.97 4.47 -4.77
CA ALA A 270 -3.01 3.64 -5.49
C ALA A 270 -2.31 4.43 -6.61
N ALA A 271 -3.02 5.34 -7.29
CA ALA A 271 -2.45 6.23 -8.28
C ALA A 271 -1.43 7.22 -7.69
N ALA A 272 -1.53 7.57 -6.41
CA ALA A 272 -0.53 8.38 -5.74
C ALA A 272 0.80 7.61 -5.60
N PHE A 273 0.77 6.32 -5.24
CA PHE A 273 1.97 5.46 -5.29
C PHE A 273 2.55 5.38 -6.71
N GLY A 274 1.70 5.21 -7.73
CA GLY A 274 2.16 5.15 -9.12
C GLY A 274 2.74 6.46 -9.65
N ALA A 275 2.22 7.60 -9.19
CA ALA A 275 2.76 8.91 -9.53
C ALA A 275 4.19 9.06 -8.99
N SER A 276 4.37 8.62 -7.74
CA SER A 276 5.60 8.72 -6.98
C SER A 276 6.59 7.58 -7.23
N ASP A 277 6.26 6.60 -8.07
CA ASP A 277 7.18 5.53 -8.44
C ASP A 277 8.19 6.01 -9.49
N GLY A 278 9.49 5.86 -9.22
CA GLY A 278 10.56 6.29 -10.14
C GLY A 278 10.51 5.63 -11.51
N ARG A 279 9.93 4.43 -11.61
CA ARG A 279 9.80 3.67 -12.87
C ARG A 279 8.74 4.24 -13.80
N GLY A 280 7.79 5.03 -13.30
CA GLY A 280 6.71 5.60 -14.10
C GLY A 280 5.32 5.00 -13.83
N PRO A 281 4.24 5.76 -14.08
CA PRO A 281 2.85 5.32 -13.87
C PRO A 281 2.47 3.98 -14.51
N LYS A 282 2.85 3.76 -15.77
CA LYS A 282 2.54 2.51 -16.48
C LYS A 282 3.29 1.30 -15.92
N ARG A 283 4.56 1.47 -15.56
CA ARG A 283 5.36 0.41 -14.95
C ARG A 283 4.86 0.08 -13.55
N PHE A 284 4.43 1.09 -12.78
CA PHE A 284 3.72 0.84 -11.53
C PHE A 284 2.42 0.04 -11.75
N ALA A 285 1.59 0.41 -12.72
CA ALA A 285 0.35 -0.33 -13.02
C ALA A 285 0.64 -1.80 -13.41
N LEU A 286 1.71 -2.05 -14.17
CA LEU A 286 2.19 -3.40 -14.48
C LEU A 286 2.60 -4.17 -13.22
N SER A 287 3.41 -3.57 -12.35
CA SER A 287 3.81 -4.15 -11.07
C SER A 287 2.60 -4.40 -10.15
N TYR A 288 1.62 -3.50 -10.17
CA TYR A 288 0.38 -3.63 -9.42
C TYR A 288 -0.45 -4.84 -9.89
N ALA A 289 -0.63 -5.01 -11.20
CA ALA A 289 -1.31 -6.17 -11.76
C ALA A 289 -0.61 -7.49 -11.38
N ALA A 290 0.73 -7.50 -11.45
CA ALA A 290 1.55 -8.63 -11.04
C ALA A 290 1.40 -8.94 -9.54
N GLN A 291 1.45 -7.91 -8.70
CA GLN A 291 1.33 -8.01 -7.25
C GLN A 291 -0.04 -8.53 -6.82
N ARG A 292 -1.14 -8.02 -7.42
CA ARG A 292 -2.49 -8.56 -7.17
C ARG A 292 -2.60 -10.04 -7.52
N GLN A 293 -2.02 -10.47 -8.64
CA GLN A 293 -2.07 -11.87 -9.02
C GLN A 293 -1.27 -12.76 -8.06
N ALA A 294 -0.13 -12.28 -7.56
CA ALA A 294 0.66 -12.99 -6.56
C ALA A 294 -0.11 -13.09 -5.23
N LEU A 295 -0.72 -11.99 -4.75
CA LEU A 295 -1.50 -11.94 -3.51
C LEU A 295 -2.80 -12.73 -3.57
N ALA A 296 -3.45 -12.82 -4.73
CA ALA A 296 -4.62 -13.67 -4.93
C ALA A 296 -4.34 -15.16 -4.66
N ARG A 297 -3.06 -15.57 -4.74
CA ARG A 297 -2.58 -16.93 -4.42
C ARG A 297 -2.06 -17.06 -2.99
N SER A 298 -2.00 -15.96 -2.23
CA SER A 298 -1.53 -15.95 -0.84
C SER A 298 -2.54 -16.62 0.11
N SER A 299 -1.99 -17.26 1.13
CA SER A 299 -2.70 -17.83 2.27
C SER A 299 -3.21 -16.80 3.29
N ILE A 300 -2.79 -15.53 3.17
CA ILE A 300 -3.17 -14.46 4.09
C ILE A 300 -4.50 -13.84 3.66
N ASP A 301 -5.42 -13.73 4.60
CA ASP A 301 -6.70 -13.03 4.40
C ASP A 301 -6.46 -11.53 4.22
N ASP A 302 -7.20 -10.90 3.30
CA ASP A 302 -7.09 -9.47 2.97
C ASP A 302 -5.73 -8.96 2.46
N ALA A 303 -4.79 -9.83 2.11
CA ALA A 303 -3.45 -9.43 1.63
C ALA A 303 -3.49 -8.53 0.38
N ASP A 304 -4.52 -8.66 -0.46
CA ASP A 304 -4.75 -7.85 -1.66
C ASP A 304 -4.86 -6.35 -1.37
N ARG A 305 -5.19 -5.95 -0.13
CA ARG A 305 -5.24 -4.54 0.29
C ARG A 305 -3.90 -3.84 0.14
N PHE A 306 -2.82 -4.57 0.38
CA PHE A 306 -1.44 -4.06 0.37
C PHE A 306 -0.77 -4.15 -1.02
N ALA A 307 -1.55 -4.40 -2.08
CA ALA A 307 -1.02 -4.55 -3.43
C ALA A 307 -0.30 -3.28 -3.94
N PRO A 308 -0.82 -2.05 -3.76
CA PRO A 308 -0.13 -0.82 -4.16
C PRO A 308 1.21 -0.66 -3.46
N GLU A 309 1.23 -0.91 -2.15
CA GLU A 309 2.39 -0.81 -1.28
C GLU A 309 3.49 -1.79 -1.70
N LEU A 310 3.13 -3.05 -1.92
CA LEU A 310 4.08 -4.09 -2.35
C LEU A 310 4.51 -3.89 -3.81
N ALA A 311 3.63 -3.39 -4.68
CA ALA A 311 3.96 -3.13 -6.07
C ALA A 311 4.88 -1.92 -6.24
N HIS A 312 4.85 -0.98 -5.30
CA HIS A 312 5.65 0.23 -5.32
C HIS A 312 7.14 -0.07 -5.10
N GLU A 313 8.01 0.71 -5.75
CA GLU A 313 9.47 0.64 -5.56
C GLU A 313 10.10 2.01 -5.31
N GLY A 314 9.34 3.07 -5.07
CA GLY A 314 9.87 4.42 -4.80
C GLY A 314 10.87 4.49 -3.64
N THR A 315 10.75 3.63 -2.63
CA THR A 315 11.60 3.62 -1.42
C THR A 315 12.09 2.24 -0.99
N SER A 316 12.19 1.31 -1.96
CA SER A 316 12.56 -0.07 -1.66
C SER A 316 13.93 -0.15 -0.97
N ARG A 317 14.04 -0.99 0.06
CA ARG A 317 15.27 -1.21 0.83
C ARG A 317 15.87 0.08 1.39
N GLN A 318 15.01 0.93 1.95
CA GLN A 318 15.37 2.23 2.53
C GLN A 318 16.16 3.11 1.55
N THR A 319 15.92 2.98 0.26
CA THR A 319 16.61 3.73 -0.80
C THR A 319 15.57 4.42 -1.67
N ASP A 320 15.66 5.74 -1.79
CA ASP A 320 14.83 6.51 -2.71
C ASP A 320 15.26 6.21 -4.15
N THR A 321 14.39 5.56 -4.93
CA THR A 321 14.70 5.17 -6.31
C THR A 321 14.69 6.33 -7.30
N TRP A 322 14.19 7.51 -6.93
CA TRP A 322 14.34 8.72 -7.76
C TRP A 322 15.76 9.26 -7.71
N THR A 323 16.37 9.27 -6.52
CA THR A 323 17.69 9.85 -6.30
C THR A 323 18.80 8.80 -6.26
N GLY A 324 18.44 7.53 -6.07
CA GLY A 324 19.36 6.44 -5.79
C GLY A 324 20.09 6.58 -4.45
N ARG A 325 19.61 7.48 -3.57
CA ARG A 325 20.22 7.76 -2.27
C ARG A 325 19.49 7.01 -1.17
N PRO A 326 20.19 6.61 -0.10
CA PRO A 326 19.53 6.12 1.10
C PRO A 326 18.53 7.17 1.61
N ILE A 327 17.39 6.70 2.13
CA ILE A 327 16.49 7.52 2.93
C ILE A 327 17.32 8.09 4.09
N PRO A 328 17.28 9.40 4.37
CA PRO A 328 18.02 9.97 5.47
C PRO A 328 17.62 9.34 6.80
N ARG A 329 18.56 9.28 7.76
CA ARG A 329 18.30 8.75 9.10
C ARG A 329 17.91 9.85 10.07
N GLY A 330 17.08 9.49 11.04
CA GLY A 330 16.71 10.30 12.19
C GLY A 330 15.29 10.83 12.07
N LEU A 331 14.60 10.89 13.22
CA LEU A 331 13.18 11.28 13.39
C LEU A 331 12.78 12.63 12.76
N TYR A 332 13.76 13.39 12.28
CA TYR A 332 13.58 14.69 11.67
C TYR A 332 13.36 14.62 10.16
N ASP A 333 13.84 13.56 9.51
CA ASP A 333 13.76 13.35 8.08
C ASP A 333 12.65 12.35 7.77
N PHE A 334 11.47 12.87 7.46
CA PHE A 334 10.30 12.04 7.21
C PHE A 334 10.31 11.53 5.77
N ASP A 335 10.26 10.21 5.59
CA ASP A 335 10.05 9.63 4.27
C ASP A 335 8.56 9.70 3.86
N PRO A 336 8.18 10.43 2.78
CA PRO A 336 6.79 10.52 2.36
C PRO A 336 6.13 9.18 2.06
N PHE A 337 6.88 8.11 1.81
CA PHE A 337 6.31 6.80 1.53
C PHE A 337 6.03 6.03 2.81
N THR A 338 6.86 6.20 3.85
CA THR A 338 6.50 5.79 5.20
C THR A 338 5.21 6.46 5.67
N LEU A 339 4.82 7.66 5.20
CA LEU A 339 3.50 8.26 5.54
C LEU A 339 2.32 7.40 5.08
N PHE A 340 2.43 6.75 3.92
CA PHE A 340 1.39 5.85 3.46
C PHE A 340 1.26 4.66 4.40
N PHE A 341 2.37 4.02 4.75
CA PHE A 341 2.39 2.87 5.65
C PHE A 341 1.97 3.25 7.08
N TYR A 342 2.50 4.36 7.60
CA TYR A 342 2.13 5.01 8.87
C TYR A 342 0.62 5.08 9.04
N HIS A 343 -0.04 5.54 7.99
CA HIS A 343 -1.46 5.74 8.03
C HIS A 343 -2.26 4.45 7.84
N TRP A 344 -1.81 3.49 7.05
CA TRP A 344 -2.51 2.19 6.93
C TRP A 344 -2.37 1.31 8.17
N VAL A 345 -1.21 1.38 8.84
CA VAL A 345 -0.83 0.50 9.96
C VAL A 345 -1.47 0.96 11.28
N ILE A 346 -1.48 2.27 11.57
CA ILE A 346 -1.97 2.80 12.86
C ILE A 346 -3.50 2.93 12.91
N THR A 347 -4.14 3.19 11.78
CA THR A 347 -5.57 3.53 11.74
C THR A 347 -6.49 2.30 11.78
N GLY A 348 -5.94 1.10 11.54
CA GLY A 348 -6.66 -0.17 11.66
C GLY A 348 -7.00 -0.62 13.09
N GLY A 349 -6.53 0.08 14.13
CA GLY A 349 -6.52 -0.41 15.51
C GLY A 349 -7.54 0.17 16.49
N ARG A 350 -8.32 1.22 16.15
CA ARG A 350 -9.23 1.86 17.13
C ARG A 350 -10.60 2.20 16.55
N SER A 351 -11.65 1.72 17.23
CA SER A 351 -13.00 2.27 17.10
C SER A 351 -13.05 3.67 17.73
N GLY A 352 -12.96 4.72 16.91
CA GLY A 352 -13.13 6.11 17.37
C GLY A 352 -11.95 7.01 17.03
N SER A 353 -11.75 7.24 15.73
CA SER A 353 -10.97 8.31 15.09
C SER A 353 -9.47 8.42 15.40
N TYR A 354 -8.64 8.03 14.43
CA TYR A 354 -7.53 8.81 13.85
C TYR A 354 -7.32 8.30 12.41
N GLY A 355 -7.54 9.15 11.39
CA GLY A 355 -7.10 9.01 9.97
C GLY A 355 -7.70 7.93 9.04
N TRP A 356 -8.09 8.31 7.80
CA TRP A 356 -8.55 7.50 6.63
C TRP A 356 -9.63 6.41 6.86
N GLU A 357 -10.54 6.62 7.83
CA GLU A 357 -11.74 5.79 8.02
C GLU A 357 -12.63 5.60 6.75
N PRO A 358 -12.70 6.54 5.77
CA PRO A 358 -13.49 6.35 4.55
C PRO A 358 -12.90 5.37 3.53
N ILE A 359 -11.57 5.25 3.42
CA ILE A 359 -10.90 4.34 2.47
C ILE A 359 -11.11 2.88 2.89
N TYR A 360 -11.21 2.63 4.20
CA TYR A 360 -11.54 1.32 4.76
C TYR A 360 -12.96 0.85 4.41
N ARG A 361 -13.89 1.78 4.16
CA ARG A 361 -15.26 1.47 3.73
C ARG A 361 -15.36 1.18 2.23
N ASP A 362 -14.35 1.57 1.46
CA ASP A 362 -14.26 1.21 0.05
C ASP A 362 -13.83 -0.26 -0.06
N GLN A 363 -14.74 -1.08 -0.57
CA GLN A 363 -14.51 -2.51 -0.80
C GLN A 363 -14.22 -2.79 -2.30
N SER A 364 -13.91 -1.77 -3.10
CA SER A 364 -13.58 -1.94 -4.52
C SER A 364 -12.37 -2.87 -4.74
N TRP A 365 -11.45 -2.93 -3.78
CA TRP A 365 -10.33 -3.88 -3.77
C TRP A 365 -10.77 -5.32 -3.47
N SER A 366 -11.92 -5.51 -2.80
CA SER A 366 -12.41 -6.81 -2.32
C SER A 366 -13.20 -7.59 -3.36
N GLN A 367 -13.29 -7.10 -4.61
CA GLN A 367 -13.95 -7.85 -5.68
C GLN A 367 -13.34 -9.26 -5.74
N ASN A 368 -14.22 -10.27 -5.62
CA ASN A 368 -13.93 -11.69 -5.45
C ASN A 368 -12.59 -12.09 -6.09
N ARG A 369 -11.70 -12.75 -5.32
CA ARG A 369 -10.39 -13.26 -5.77
C ARG A 369 -10.42 -14.07 -7.08
N GLY A 370 -11.62 -14.56 -7.49
CA GLY A 370 -11.87 -15.26 -8.75
C GLY A 370 -12.78 -14.54 -9.77
N SER A 371 -13.29 -13.33 -9.52
CA SER A 371 -14.25 -12.62 -10.40
C SER A 371 -13.63 -11.86 -11.58
N TRP A 372 -12.31 -11.94 -11.76
CA TRP A 372 -11.60 -11.25 -12.85
C TRP A 372 -11.97 -11.74 -14.26
N TRP A 373 -12.75 -12.82 -14.37
CA TRP A 373 -13.28 -13.34 -15.64
C TRP A 373 -14.67 -12.81 -16.02
N GLY A 374 -15.26 -11.90 -15.21
CA GLY A 374 -16.65 -11.46 -15.37
C GLY A 374 -16.84 -9.96 -15.42
N GLY A 375 -16.20 -9.25 -16.36
CA GLY A 375 -16.46 -7.82 -16.52
C GLY A 375 -15.85 -7.21 -17.79
N GLY A 376 -16.68 -7.03 -18.83
CA GLY A 376 -16.41 -6.05 -19.89
C GLY A 376 -15.84 -6.60 -21.21
N GLY A 377 -16.68 -7.27 -21.99
CA GLY A 377 -16.40 -7.58 -23.40
C GLY A 377 -17.68 -7.67 -24.21
N GLY A 378 -18.22 -6.51 -24.62
CA GLY A 378 -19.40 -6.45 -25.47
C GLY A 378 -19.12 -7.04 -26.85
N PHE A 379 -19.73 -8.20 -27.13
CA PHE A 379 -19.98 -8.66 -28.49
C PHE A 379 -21.48 -8.61 -28.75
N GLY A 380 -21.87 -7.82 -29.75
CA GLY A 380 -23.26 -7.60 -30.14
C GLY A 380 -23.97 -8.90 -30.52
N GLY A 381 -25.05 -9.20 -29.80
CA GLY A 381 -26.00 -10.26 -30.11
C GLY A 381 -27.38 -9.66 -30.38
N THR A 382 -27.71 -9.56 -31.66
CA THR A 382 -29.05 -9.29 -32.19
C THR A 382 -30.13 -10.15 -31.54
N GLY A 383 -31.30 -9.55 -31.30
CA GLY A 383 -32.41 -10.16 -30.57
C GLY A 383 -33.15 -11.32 -31.25
N ARG A 384 -33.87 -12.05 -30.39
CA ARG A 384 -35.13 -12.82 -30.56
C ARG A 384 -35.35 -13.48 -29.18
N GLY A 385 -36.45 -13.35 -28.45
CA GLY A 385 -37.85 -13.35 -28.87
C GLY A 385 -38.46 -14.73 -28.54
N GLY A 386 -39.35 -14.78 -27.54
CA GLY A 386 -40.21 -15.94 -27.19
C GLY A 386 -39.76 -16.68 -25.93
N GLY A 387 -40.58 -16.96 -24.92
CA GLY A 387 -42.03 -16.97 -24.84
C GLY A 387 -42.51 -18.37 -24.45
N SER A 388 -42.66 -18.61 -23.14
CA SER A 388 -43.66 -19.46 -22.45
C SER A 388 -43.17 -19.73 -21.03
#